data_AF-A0A1M6LQ45-F1
#
_entry.id   AF-A0A1M6LQ45-F1
#
_cell.length_a   1.000
_cell.length_b   1.000
_cell.length_c   1.000
_cell.angle_alpha   90.00
_cell.angle_beta   90.00
_cell.angle_gamma   90.00
#
_symmetry.space_group_name_H-M   'P 1'
#
loop_
_entity.id
_entity.type
_entity.pdbx_description
1 polymer ?
#
loop_
_entity_poly.entity_id
_entity_poly.type
_entity_poly.pdbx_seq_one_letter_code
_entity_poly.pdbx_strand_id
1 'polypeptide(L)'
;MPVISTILNTNTELYNYLNDVNYGMSKPQFNHLSSIVNGLINIKGNKTISTIAQGILTAKDRSSIYKFLSSSKWDDSLLNTNRINYINYYVKNNVLIIP
;
A
#
# COMPACT_ATOMS: atom_id res chain seq x y z
N MET A 1 13.68 -20.87 16.11
CA MET A 1 12.27 -20.70 15.69
C MET A 1 12.24 -20.69 14.17
N PRO A 2 11.41 -21.49 13.50
CA PRO A 2 11.27 -21.39 12.06
C PRO A 2 10.60 -20.05 11.73
N VAL A 3 11.25 -19.24 10.90
CA VAL A 3 10.62 -18.05 10.31
C VAL A 3 9.60 -18.59 9.32
N ILE A 4 8.31 -18.50 9.67
CA ILE A 4 7.25 -18.80 8.70
C ILE A 4 7.30 -17.67 7.68
N SER A 5 8.00 -17.89 6.57
CA SER A 5 7.89 -17.06 5.37
C SER A 5 6.49 -17.29 4.80
N THR A 6 5.50 -16.61 5.36
CA THR A 6 4.15 -16.62 4.80
C THR A 6 4.26 -15.90 3.47
N ILE A 7 4.12 -16.63 2.37
CA ILE A 7 4.12 -16.03 1.03
C ILE A 7 2.87 -15.15 0.94
N LEU A 8 3.04 -13.84 1.15
CA LEU A 8 1.96 -12.89 1.01
C LEU A 8 1.77 -12.59 -0.48
N ASN A 9 0.91 -13.37 -1.13
CA ASN A 9 0.42 -13.00 -2.46
C ASN A 9 -0.21 -11.60 -2.38
N THR A 10 0.06 -10.77 -3.39
CA THR A 10 -0.57 -9.46 -3.50
C THR A 10 -2.08 -9.70 -3.65
N ASN A 11 -2.87 -9.19 -2.71
CA ASN A 11 -4.33 -9.25 -2.84
C ASN A 11 -4.76 -8.42 -4.06
N THR A 12 -5.35 -9.06 -5.07
CA THR A 12 -5.79 -8.40 -6.31
C THR A 12 -6.83 -7.30 -6.03
N GLU A 13 -7.71 -7.48 -5.05
CA GLU A 13 -8.67 -6.45 -4.65
C GLU A 13 -7.96 -5.23 -4.07
N LEU A 14 -6.94 -5.46 -3.23
CA LEU A 14 -6.12 -4.38 -2.69
C LEU A 14 -5.37 -3.64 -3.81
N TYR A 15 -4.78 -4.39 -4.74
CA TYR A 15 -4.07 -3.82 -5.88
C TYR A 15 -5.00 -2.95 -6.72
N ASN A 16 -6.19 -3.47 -7.05
CA ASN A 16 -7.20 -2.74 -7.82
C ASN A 16 -7.67 -1.49 -7.08
N TYR A 17 -7.97 -1.60 -5.77
CA TYR A 17 -8.31 -0.46 -4.93
C TYR A 17 -7.23 0.63 -4.98
N LEU A 18 -5.96 0.28 -4.76
CA LEU A 18 -4.86 1.25 -4.80
C LEU A 18 -4.71 1.88 -6.19
N ASN A 19 -4.94 1.09 -7.25
CA ASN A 19 -4.89 1.54 -8.63
C ASN A 19 -6.02 2.53 -8.94
N ASP A 20 -7.25 2.25 -8.47
CA ASP A 20 -8.42 3.09 -8.71
C ASP A 20 -8.33 4.43 -7.96
N VAL A 21 -7.70 4.46 -6.78
CA VAL A 21 -7.39 5.72 -6.09
C VAL A 21 -6.42 6.59 -6.91
N ASN A 22 -5.54 5.96 -7.70
CA ASN A 22 -4.56 6.61 -8.57
C ASN A 22 -3.78 7.72 -7.84
N TYR A 23 -2.89 7.36 -6.92
CA TYR A 23 -2.11 8.32 -6.12
C TYR A 23 -1.09 9.19 -6.90
N GLY A 24 -1.10 9.17 -8.24
CA GLY A 24 -0.14 9.92 -9.05
C GLY A 24 1.29 9.37 -8.97
N MET A 25 1.43 8.09 -8.62
CA MET A 25 2.72 7.42 -8.46
C MET A 25 3.19 6.79 -9.78
N SER A 26 4.51 6.78 -10.00
CA SER A 26 5.10 5.96 -11.06
C SER A 26 4.89 4.47 -10.80
N LYS A 27 4.99 3.63 -11.83
CA LYS A 27 4.81 2.17 -11.69
C LYS A 27 5.70 1.54 -10.61
N PRO A 28 7.01 1.87 -10.49
CA PRO A 28 7.84 1.35 -9.40
C PRO A 28 7.36 1.78 -8.01
N GLN A 29 6.98 3.05 -7.85
CA GLN A 29 6.45 3.57 -6.57
C GLN A 29 5.15 2.89 -6.18
N PHE A 30 4.25 2.70 -7.15
CA PHE A 30 2.98 2.00 -6.95
C PHE A 30 3.18 0.54 -6.52
N ASN A 31 4.14 -0.16 -7.13
CA ASN A 31 4.49 -1.53 -6.75
C ASN A 31 5.04 -1.59 -5.31
N HIS A 32 5.86 -0.61 -4.91
CA HIS A 32 6.34 -0.49 -3.53
C HIS A 32 5.20 -0.24 -2.55
N LEU A 33 4.31 0.72 -2.85
CA LEU A 33 3.13 1.01 -2.03
C LEU A 33 2.28 -0.24 -1.85
N SER A 34 1.94 -0.92 -2.95
CA SER A 34 1.10 -2.13 -2.94
C SER A 34 1.69 -3.23 -2.07
N SER A 35 3.01 -3.45 -2.18
CA SER A 35 3.71 -4.44 -1.37
C SER A 35 3.69 -4.09 0.11
N ILE A 36 3.97 -2.82 0.46
CA ILE A 36 3.99 -2.34 1.85
C ILE A 36 2.60 -2.44 2.48
N VAL A 37 1.55 -1.99 1.79
CA VAL A 37 0.17 -2.06 2.29
C VAL A 37 -0.27 -3.53 2.46
N ASN A 38 0.09 -4.40 1.52
CA ASN A 38 -0.16 -5.84 1.65
C ASN A 38 0.54 -6.43 2.88
N GLY A 39 1.79 -6.05 3.13
CA GLY A 39 2.53 -6.43 4.34
C GLY A 39 1.86 -5.90 5.61
N LEU A 40 1.46 -4.63 5.63
CA LEU A 40 0.77 -4.01 6.75
C LEU A 40 -0.55 -4.70 7.10
N ILE A 41 -1.33 -5.12 6.11
CA ILE A 41 -2.60 -5.82 6.35
C ILE A 41 -2.36 -7.22 6.93
N ASN A 42 -1.45 -7.98 6.33
CA ASN A 42 -1.33 -9.42 6.63
C ASN A 42 -0.40 -9.75 7.82
N ILE A 43 0.56 -8.89 8.15
CA ILE A 43 1.51 -9.16 9.24
C ILE A 43 0.83 -8.99 10.59
N LYS A 44 0.84 -10.05 11.39
CA LYS A 44 0.33 -10.05 12.78
C LYS A 44 1.37 -9.47 13.73
N GLY A 45 0.90 -8.90 14.84
CA GLY A 45 1.77 -8.30 15.86
C GLY A 45 2.38 -6.96 15.44
N ASN A 46 3.59 -6.65 15.92
CA ASN A 46 4.23 -5.35 15.71
C ASN A 46 4.59 -5.11 14.24
N LYS A 47 3.95 -4.10 13.63
CA LYS A 47 4.12 -3.72 12.23
C LYS A 47 5.30 -2.76 12.04
N THR A 48 6.51 -3.25 12.29
CA THR A 48 7.75 -2.49 12.03
C THR A 48 8.17 -2.64 10.57
N ILE A 49 8.96 -1.70 10.03
CA ILE A 49 9.56 -1.82 8.68
C ILE A 49 10.34 -3.14 8.54
N SER A 50 11.03 -3.56 9.60
CA SER A 50 11.76 -4.83 9.66
C SER A 50 10.82 -6.03 9.50
N THR A 51 9.71 -6.03 10.23
CA THR A 51 8.71 -7.10 10.16
C THR A 51 8.08 -7.14 8.76
N ILE A 52 7.79 -5.96 8.18
CA ILE A 52 7.25 -5.81 6.82
C ILE A 52 8.23 -6.36 5.78
N ALA A 53 9.51 -6.00 5.88
CA ALA A 53 10.55 -6.49 5.00
C ALA A 53 10.73 -8.02 5.09
N GLN A 54 10.57 -8.61 6.28
CA GLN A 54 10.64 -10.06 6.48
C GLN A 54 9.45 -10.81 5.88
N GLY A 55 8.26 -10.19 5.87
CA GLY A 55 7.02 -10.82 5.36
C GLY A 55 6.81 -10.70 3.84
N ILE A 56 7.51 -9.79 3.17
CA ILE A 56 7.41 -9.58 1.72
C ILE A 56 8.61 -10.26 1.05
N LEU A 57 8.43 -11.46 0.48
CA LEU A 57 9.48 -12.27 -0.16
C LEU A 57 10.25 -11.56 -1.30
N THR A 58 9.74 -10.44 -1.81
CA THR A 58 10.37 -9.63 -2.87
C THR A 58 11.11 -8.40 -2.34
N ALA A 59 11.17 -8.18 -1.02
CA ALA A 59 11.95 -7.10 -0.42
C ALA A 59 13.44 -7.40 -0.56
N LYS A 60 13.96 -7.20 -1.78
CA LYS A 60 15.36 -7.45 -2.11
C LYS A 60 16.30 -6.62 -1.24
N ASP A 61 15.84 -5.55 -0.59
CA ASP A 61 16.52 -4.97 0.56
C ASP A 61 15.56 -4.16 1.45
N ARG A 62 15.64 -4.35 2.77
CA ARG A 62 15.05 -3.44 3.78
C ARG A 62 15.37 -1.97 3.48
N SER A 63 16.57 -1.72 2.93
CA SER A 63 17.03 -0.40 2.50
C SER A 63 16.16 0.23 1.42
N SER A 64 15.55 -0.56 0.53
CA SER A 64 14.63 -0.08 -0.51
C SER A 64 13.31 0.40 0.09
N ILE A 65 12.74 -0.32 1.06
CA ILE A 65 11.54 0.14 1.79
C ILE A 65 11.85 1.42 2.56
N TYR A 66 13.01 1.49 3.23
CA TYR A 66 13.44 2.72 3.91
C TYR A 66 13.56 3.89 2.92
N LYS A 67 14.27 3.71 1.82
CA LYS A 67 14.42 4.75 0.78
C LYS A 67 13.08 5.18 0.20
N PHE A 68 12.16 4.23 0.00
CA PHE A 68 10.81 4.53 -0.45
C PHE A 68 10.08 5.43 0.54
N LEU A 69 10.10 5.09 1.84
CA LEU A 69 9.38 5.85 2.86
C LEU A 69 10.06 7.18 3.24
N SER A 70 11.39 7.29 3.10
CA SER A 70 12.14 8.43 3.61
C SER A 70 12.63 9.41 2.55
N SER A 71 12.86 8.94 1.31
CA SER A 71 13.61 9.71 0.31
C SER A 71 12.97 9.73 -1.08
N SER A 72 12.00 8.86 -1.35
CA SER A 72 11.25 8.93 -2.60
C SER A 72 10.38 10.17 -2.60
N LYS A 73 10.50 10.97 -3.66
CA LYS A 73 9.63 12.13 -3.87
C LYS A 73 8.29 11.65 -4.40
N TRP A 74 7.23 12.10 -3.75
CA TRP A 74 5.84 11.99 -4.19
C TRP A 74 5.23 13.39 -4.15
N ASP A 75 4.23 13.62 -4.99
CA ASP A 75 3.43 14.83 -4.92
C ASP A 75 2.38 14.64 -3.82
N ASP A 76 2.68 15.10 -2.61
CA ASP A 76 1.80 14.95 -1.43
C ASP A 76 0.44 15.63 -1.64
N SER A 77 0.40 16.71 -2.42
CA SER A 77 -0.84 17.42 -2.73
C SER A 77 -1.72 16.59 -3.65
N LEU A 78 -1.14 16.07 -4.74
CA LEU A 78 -1.84 15.19 -5.67
C LEU A 78 -2.29 13.89 -5.00
N LEU A 79 -1.42 13.27 -4.20
CA LEU A 79 -1.72 12.06 -3.43
C LEU A 79 -2.95 12.28 -2.54
N ASN A 80 -2.96 13.36 -1.76
CA ASN A 80 -4.09 13.66 -0.87
C ASN A 80 -5.35 14.04 -1.63
N THR A 81 -5.22 14.82 -2.70
CA THR A 81 -6.35 15.21 -3.55
C THR A 81 -7.03 13.97 -4.13
N ASN A 82 -6.26 13.05 -4.70
CA ASN A 82 -6.79 11.82 -5.30
C ASN A 82 -7.41 10.89 -4.25
N ARG A 83 -6.76 10.76 -3.08
CA ARG A 83 -7.32 10.02 -1.94
C ARG A 83 -8.68 10.55 -1.50
N ILE A 84 -8.80 11.86 -1.31
CA ILE A 84 -10.04 12.52 -0.87
C ILE A 84 -11.11 12.41 -1.96
N ASN A 85 -10.75 12.67 -3.22
CA ASN A 85 -11.68 12.58 -4.35
C ASN A 85 -12.25 11.17 -4.51
N TYR A 86 -11.41 10.14 -4.38
CA TYR A 86 -11.85 8.76 -4.42
C TYR A 86 -12.86 8.47 -3.28
N ILE A 87 -12.54 8.84 -2.04
CA ILE A 87 -13.46 8.64 -0.91
C ILE A 87 -14.78 9.37 -1.14
N ASN A 88 -14.74 10.64 -1.57
CA ASN A 88 -15.94 11.44 -1.84
C ASN A 88 -16.80 10.83 -2.95
N TYR A 89 -16.17 10.32 -4.01
CA TYR A 89 -16.87 9.58 -5.07
C TYR A 89 -17.58 8.35 -4.49
N TYR A 90 -16.90 7.53 -3.69
CA TYR A 90 -17.51 6.34 -3.11
C TYR A 90 -18.64 6.66 -2.12
N VAL A 91 -18.46 7.65 -1.25
CA VAL A 91 -19.50 8.09 -0.30
C VAL A 91 -20.74 8.60 -1.04
N LYS A 92 -20.56 9.45 -2.05
CA LYS A 92 -21.67 10.00 -2.85
C LYS A 92 -22.48 8.93 -3.58
N ASN A 93 -21.81 7.93 -4.14
CA ASN A 93 -22.46 6.96 -5.01
C ASN A 93 -22.89 5.67 -4.30
N ASN A 94 -22.36 5.36 -3.12
CA ASN A 94 -22.62 4.08 -2.45
C ASN A 94 -23.18 4.21 -1.02
N VAL A 95 -23.04 5.37 -0.37
CA VAL A 95 -23.47 5.56 1.03
C VAL A 95 -24.66 6.52 1.14
N LEU A 96 -24.73 7.53 0.27
CA LEU A 96 -25.82 8.51 0.25
C LEU A 96 -27.05 8.06 -0.57
N ILE A 97 -27.07 6.82 -1.05
CA ILE A 97 -28.29 6.19 -1.59
C ILE A 97 -28.90 5.34 -0.46
N ILE A 98 -29.54 6.00 0.49
CA ILE A 98 -30.54 5.36 1.35
C ILE A 98 -31.84 6.10 1.03
N PRO A 99 -32.89 5.41 0.54
CA PRO A 99 -34.18 6.05 0.28
C PRO A 99 -34.80 6.64 1.55
#